data_AF-A0A960SYE7-F1
#
_entry.id   AF-A0A960SYE7-F1
#
_cell.length_a   1.000
_cell.length_b   1.000
_cell.length_c   1.000
_cell.angle_alpha   90.00
_cell.angle_beta   90.00
_cell.angle_gamma   90.00
#
_symmetry.space_group_name_H-M   'P 1'
#
loop_
_entity.id
_entity.type
_entity.pdbx_description
1 polymer ?
#
loop_
_entity_poly.entity_id
_entity_poly.type
_entity_poly.pdbx_seq_one_letter_code
_entity_poly.pdbx_strand_id
1 'polypeptide(L)'
;MGNFDAFETKMKAVGMGDAAIRAFRRNYEALVREETGLISEESIEPATGLQSLAEIGDEPAGADLLAQAVVIKLNGGLGTSMGLTGPKSLLPVRDGVN
;
A
#
# COMPACT_ATOMS: atom_id res chain seq x y z
N MET A 1 7.90 -24.74 -14.95
CA MET A 1 6.71 -24.29 -14.20
C MET A 1 7.14 -24.08 -12.76
N GLY A 2 7.12 -22.85 -12.23
CA GLY A 2 7.51 -22.59 -10.84
C GLY A 2 6.56 -23.30 -9.86
N ASN A 3 7.09 -24.07 -8.92
CA ASN A 3 6.29 -24.77 -7.92
C ASN A 3 5.89 -23.79 -6.80
N PHE A 4 4.62 -23.36 -6.79
CA PHE A 4 4.09 -22.46 -5.76
C PHE A 4 3.64 -23.18 -4.47
N ASP A 5 3.49 -24.51 -4.50
CA ASP A 5 2.83 -25.29 -3.45
C ASP A 5 3.54 -25.18 -2.10
N ALA A 6 4.86 -25.06 -2.11
CA ALA A 6 5.66 -24.86 -0.90
C ALA A 6 5.35 -23.51 -0.22
N PHE A 7 5.17 -22.43 -1.01
CA PHE A 7 4.79 -21.13 -0.49
C PHE A 7 3.36 -21.16 0.06
N GLU A 8 2.42 -21.73 -0.70
CA GLU A 8 1.03 -21.84 -0.27
C GLU A 8 0.89 -22.63 1.04
N THR A 9 1.57 -23.76 1.14
CA THR A 9 1.57 -24.60 2.35
C THR A 9 2.09 -23.80 3.55
N LYS A 10 3.20 -23.07 3.38
CA LYS A 10 3.78 -22.25 4.45
C LYS A 10 2.85 -21.12 4.88
N MET A 11 2.21 -20.44 3.92
CA MET A 11 1.28 -19.34 4.20
C MET A 11 0.02 -19.84 4.92
N LYS A 12 -0.55 -20.97 4.49
CA LYS A 12 -1.68 -21.62 5.16
C LYS A 12 -1.33 -22.08 6.57
N ALA A 13 -0.13 -22.62 6.77
CA ALA A 13 0.31 -23.10 8.09
C ALA A 13 0.37 -21.99 9.17
N VAL A 14 0.57 -20.73 8.77
CA VAL A 14 0.54 -19.57 9.68
C VAL A 14 -0.79 -18.82 9.67
N GLY A 15 -1.83 -19.39 9.05
CA GLY A 15 -3.18 -18.82 9.04
C GLY A 15 -3.36 -17.58 8.16
N MET A 16 -2.52 -17.37 7.14
CA MET A 16 -2.73 -16.27 6.19
C MET A 16 -4.05 -16.45 5.43
N GLY A 17 -4.80 -15.35 5.30
CA GLY A 17 -6.06 -15.36 4.56
C GLY A 17 -5.86 -15.53 3.05
N ASP A 18 -6.87 -16.10 2.38
CA ASP A 18 -6.80 -16.44 0.97
C ASP A 18 -6.49 -15.26 0.05
N ALA A 19 -6.94 -14.05 0.39
CA ALA A 19 -6.64 -12.85 -0.40
C ALA A 19 -5.13 -12.56 -0.45
N ALA A 20 -4.43 -12.71 0.68
CA ALA A 20 -2.99 -12.51 0.74
C ALA A 20 -2.23 -13.61 -0.05
N ILE A 21 -2.68 -14.86 0.07
CA ILE A 21 -2.12 -16.00 -0.69
C ILE A 21 -2.27 -15.78 -2.20
N ARG A 22 -3.47 -15.37 -2.66
CA ARG A 22 -3.71 -15.07 -4.08
C ARG A 22 -2.87 -13.90 -4.58
N ALA A 23 -2.75 -12.84 -3.79
CA ALA A 23 -1.92 -11.68 -4.14
C ALA A 23 -0.44 -12.07 -4.26
N PHE A 24 0.07 -12.87 -3.32
CA PHE A 24 1.43 -13.39 -3.36
C PHE A 24 1.65 -14.30 -4.57
N ARG A 25 0.71 -15.20 -4.88
CA ARG A 25 0.75 -16.05 -6.08
C ARG A 25 0.86 -15.22 -7.35
N ARG A 26 0.02 -14.20 -7.51
CA ARG A 26 0.08 -13.29 -8.67
C ARG A 26 1.47 -12.69 -8.85
N ASN A 27 2.08 -12.19 -7.77
CA ASN A 27 3.42 -11.60 -7.83
C ASN A 27 4.50 -12.66 -8.10
N TYR A 28 4.37 -13.86 -7.55
CA TYR A 28 5.28 -14.98 -7.84
C TYR A 28 5.22 -15.39 -9.31
N GLU A 29 4.03 -15.47 -9.88
CA GLU A 29 3.87 -15.80 -11.29
C GLU A 29 4.46 -14.72 -12.20
N ALA A 30 4.28 -13.43 -11.86
CA ALA A 30 4.95 -12.33 -12.56
C ALA A 30 6.47 -12.47 -12.51
N LEU A 31 7.04 -12.79 -11.34
CA LEU A 31 8.47 -13.06 -11.18
C LEU A 31 8.94 -14.24 -12.04
N VAL A 32 8.17 -15.34 -12.10
CA VAL A 32 8.50 -16.50 -12.95
C VAL A 32 8.45 -16.16 -14.44
N ARG A 33 7.66 -15.15 -14.82
CA ARG A 33 7.64 -14.57 -16.19
C ARG A 33 8.72 -13.50 -16.41
N GLU A 34 9.67 -13.36 -15.48
CA GLU A 34 10.76 -12.37 -15.53
C GLU A 34 10.28 -10.91 -15.53
N GLU A 35 9.05 -10.66 -15.05
CA GLU A 35 8.55 -9.30 -14.86
C GLU A 35 9.29 -8.62 -13.70
N THR A 36 9.86 -7.44 -13.95
CA THR A 36 10.69 -6.70 -12.98
C THR A 36 9.88 -5.76 -12.09
N GLY A 37 8.66 -5.41 -12.51
CA GLY A 37 7.87 -4.35 -11.88
C GLY A 37 8.39 -2.93 -12.14
N LEU A 38 9.44 -2.78 -12.97
CA LEU A 38 9.94 -1.48 -13.40
C LEU A 38 9.02 -0.87 -14.46
N ILE A 39 8.81 0.44 -14.38
CA ILE A 39 8.10 1.23 -15.39
C ILE A 39 9.16 2.10 -16.08
N SER A 40 9.37 1.90 -17.38
CA SER A 40 10.36 2.65 -18.17
C SER A 40 9.84 4.06 -18.47
N GLU A 41 10.71 5.07 -18.49
CA GLU A 41 10.33 6.44 -18.84
C GLU A 41 9.73 6.51 -20.25
N GLU A 42 10.20 5.67 -21.18
CA GLU A 42 9.66 5.59 -22.54
C GLU A 42 8.23 5.03 -22.62
N SER A 43 7.73 4.41 -21.54
CA SER A 43 6.41 3.79 -21.47
C SER A 43 5.34 4.69 -20.83
N ILE A 44 5.72 5.89 -20.41
CA ILE A 44 4.85 6.84 -19.71
C ILE A 44 5.01 8.26 -20.28
N GLU A 45 4.05 9.10 -19.96
CA GLU A 45 4.06 10.54 -20.30
C GLU A 45 3.67 11.36 -19.06
N PRO A 46 4.10 12.64 -18.97
CA PRO A 46 3.69 13.50 -17.87
C PRO A 46 2.17 13.68 -17.78
N ALA A 47 1.61 13.54 -16.58
CA ALA A 47 0.22 13.88 -16.32
C ALA A 47 0.02 15.41 -16.42
N THR A 48 -0.91 15.85 -17.27
CA THR A 48 -1.22 17.28 -17.48
C THR A 48 -2.71 17.56 -17.22
N GLY A 49 -3.07 18.83 -16.97
CA GLY A 49 -4.47 19.25 -16.81
C GLY A 49 -5.13 18.88 -15.48
N LEU A 50 -4.35 18.66 -14.42
CA LEU A 50 -4.88 18.39 -13.09
C LEU A 50 -5.44 19.66 -12.47
N GLN A 51 -6.64 19.57 -11.89
CA GLN A 51 -7.22 20.64 -11.09
C GLN A 51 -6.56 20.71 -9.71
N SER A 52 -6.36 21.93 -9.21
CA SER A 52 -5.98 22.12 -7.81
C SER A 52 -7.20 21.99 -6.90
N LEU A 53 -6.99 21.62 -5.64
CA LEU A 53 -8.07 21.59 -4.66
C LEU A 53 -8.76 22.96 -4.53
N ALA A 54 -8.03 24.07 -4.67
CA ALA A 54 -8.58 25.42 -4.61
C ALA A 54 -9.49 25.76 -5.81
N GLU A 55 -9.38 25.04 -6.93
CA GLU A 55 -10.27 25.17 -8.08
C GLU A 55 -11.55 24.34 -7.93
N ILE A 56 -11.53 23.34 -7.03
CA ILE A 56 -12.70 22.54 -6.68
C ILE A 56 -13.42 23.32 -5.58
N GLY A 57 -14.49 24.02 -5.94
CA GLY A 57 -15.17 24.97 -5.05
C GLY A 57 -15.55 24.43 -3.66
N ASP A 58 -15.67 25.34 -2.69
CA ASP A 58 -15.89 25.05 -1.27
C ASP A 58 -17.33 24.64 -0.93
N GLU A 59 -18.10 24.15 -1.90
CA GLU A 59 -19.48 23.70 -1.64
C GLU A 59 -19.44 22.57 -0.60
N PRO A 60 -20.03 22.77 0.58
CA PRO A 60 -19.91 21.81 1.65
C PRO A 60 -20.56 20.50 1.22
N ALA A 61 -19.77 19.43 1.21
CA ALA A 61 -20.28 18.09 1.12
C ALA A 61 -21.35 17.90 2.22
N GLY A 62 -22.46 17.23 1.89
CA GLY A 62 -23.53 16.99 2.86
C GLY A 62 -22.98 16.32 4.11
N ALA A 63 -23.27 16.86 5.30
CA ALA A 63 -22.72 16.40 6.57
C ALA A 63 -22.94 14.89 6.80
N ASP A 64 -24.02 14.34 6.25
CA ASP A 64 -24.36 12.91 6.31
C ASP A 64 -23.33 11.99 5.61
N LEU A 65 -22.50 12.53 4.71
CA LEU A 65 -21.43 11.78 4.07
C LEU A 65 -20.27 11.50 5.03
N LEU A 66 -20.04 12.38 6.01
CA LEU A 66 -19.00 12.16 7.00
C LEU A 66 -19.28 10.92 7.85
N ALA A 67 -20.55 10.65 8.16
CA ALA A 67 -20.96 9.47 8.90
C ALA A 67 -20.69 8.15 8.15
N GLN A 68 -20.51 8.21 6.83
CA GLN A 68 -20.20 7.05 5.99
C GLN A 68 -18.69 6.92 5.72
N ALA A 69 -17.90 7.93 6.07
CA ALA A 69 -16.46 7.95 5.79
C ALA A 69 -15.68 7.13 6.82
N VAL A 70 -14.71 6.36 6.34
CA VAL A 70 -13.75 5.63 7.18
C VAL A 70 -12.36 6.21 6.99
N VAL A 71 -11.66 6.51 8.08
CA VAL A 71 -10.27 6.97 8.05
C VAL A 71 -9.33 5.79 8.32
N ILE A 72 -8.48 5.48 7.34
CA ILE A 72 -7.44 4.44 7.47
C ILE A 72 -6.08 5.11 7.48
N LYS A 73 -5.29 4.87 8.54
CA LYS A 73 -3.88 5.29 8.62
C LYS A 73 -2.99 4.06 8.47
N LEU A 74 -2.12 4.07 7.46
CA LEU A 74 -1.16 3.01 7.23
C LEU A 74 -0.09 3.02 8.32
N ASN A 75 0.08 1.91 9.05
CA ASN A 75 1.03 1.82 10.16
C ASN A 75 1.79 0.47 10.25
N GLY A 76 1.79 -0.31 9.17
CA GLY A 76 2.42 -1.65 9.17
C GLY A 76 3.93 -1.65 8.84
N GLY A 77 4.48 -0.52 8.39
CA GLY A 77 5.86 -0.42 7.94
C GLY A 77 6.86 -0.36 9.09
N LEU A 78 7.98 -1.06 8.93
CA LEU A 78 9.14 -0.96 9.83
C LEU A 78 10.10 0.09 9.25
N GLY A 79 10.47 1.09 10.03
CA GLY A 79 11.36 2.18 9.58
C GLY A 79 12.82 1.76 9.46
N THR A 80 13.11 0.65 8.77
CA THR A 80 14.42 -0.01 8.76
C THR A 80 15.54 0.86 8.18
N SER A 81 15.25 1.71 7.19
CA SER A 81 16.21 2.68 6.66
C SER A 81 16.63 3.74 7.69
N MET A 82 15.82 3.96 8.72
CA MET A 82 16.11 4.85 9.84
C MET A 82 16.69 4.09 11.05
N GLY A 83 17.02 2.81 10.91
CA GLY A 83 17.48 1.96 12.00
C GLY A 83 16.40 1.57 13.01
N LEU A 84 15.11 1.74 12.67
CA LEU A 84 14.00 1.38 13.55
C LEU A 84 13.62 -0.09 13.37
N THR A 85 13.25 -0.72 14.48
CA THR A 85 12.71 -2.10 14.53
C THR A 85 11.19 -2.14 14.63
N GLY A 86 10.53 -0.97 14.69
CA GLY A 86 9.09 -0.83 14.88
C GLY A 86 8.46 0.26 14.00
N PRO A 87 7.15 0.55 14.21
CA PRO A 87 6.42 1.54 13.43
C PRO A 87 6.99 2.94 13.58
N LYS A 88 7.16 3.64 12.45
CA LYS A 88 7.66 5.03 12.44
C LYS A 88 6.72 6.00 13.16
N SER A 89 5.43 5.69 13.24
CA SER A 89 4.42 6.55 13.89
C SER A 89 4.60 6.69 15.41
N LEU A 90 5.48 5.91 16.03
CA LEU A 90 5.74 5.97 17.47
C LEU A 90 6.86 6.96 17.83
N LEU A 91 7.48 7.59 16.83
CA LEU A 91 8.48 8.61 17.08
C LEU A 91 7.80 9.90 17.57
N PRO A 92 8.31 10.53 18.64
CA PRO A 92 7.81 11.82 19.06
C PRO A 92 8.14 12.88 17.99
N VAL A 93 7.13 13.64 17.58
CA VAL A 93 7.29 14.73 16.59
C VAL A 93 7.26 16.10 17.26
N ARG A 94 6.49 16.25 18.33
CA ARG A 94 6.44 17.44 19.20
C ARG A 94 6.39 16.98 20.65
N ASP A 95 6.76 17.87 21.58
CA ASP A 95 6.76 17.54 23.00
C ASP A 95 5.39 17.04 23.46
N GLY A 96 5.37 15.84 24.05
CA GLY A 96 4.17 15.23 24.64
C GLY A 96 3.16 14.61 23.67
N VAL A 97 3.47 14.51 22.37
CA VAL A 97 2.60 13.84 21.38
C VAL A 97 3.38 12.92 20.46
N ASN A 98 2.90 11.67 20.35
CA ASN A 98 3.20 10.73 19.28
C ASN A 98 2.11 10.84 18.20
#